data_AF-A0A3M2EUM9-F1
#
_entry.id   AF-A0A3M2EUM9-F1
#
_cell.length_a   1.000
_cell.length_b   1.000
_cell.length_c   1.000
_cell.angle_alpha   90.00
_cell.angle_beta   90.00
_cell.angle_gamma   90.00
#
_symmetry.space_group_name_H-M   'P 1'
#
loop_
_entity.id
_entity.type
_entity.pdbx_description
1 polymer ?
#
loop_
_entity_poly.entity_id
_entity_poly.type
_entity_poly.pdbx_seq_one_letter_code
_entity_poly.pdbx_strand_id
1 'polypeptide(L)'
;MRNDPLRRPLPAILLLLTLFFVSSAARIAWIAHQQNRLAHDALLRHDTRRAIIHFERSIHAWLPFLSNPACTELPRLLHRIERERPELALEGWRRLRGAIKSTRNIFGQPNRTLLAEANRHIARLAARTDKEHRMTPQAIERELTGLLAREPRDVNRFWGVVQFLLLLAWVGLGCRLIWLWPRQALHRRMRLLAAAVGCWIGWLGALYLAG
;
A
#
# COMPACT_ATOMS: atom_id res chain seq x y z
N MET A 1 38.42 -13.88 32.90
CA MET A 1 37.57 -13.73 31.69
C MET A 1 36.60 -12.60 31.92
N ARG A 2 36.79 -11.44 31.26
CA ARG A 2 35.87 -10.30 31.34
C ARG A 2 34.58 -10.66 30.61
N ASN A 3 33.48 -10.78 31.35
CA ASN A 3 32.15 -10.85 30.76
C ASN A 3 31.83 -9.48 30.18
N ASP A 4 32.06 -9.27 28.88
CA ASP A 4 31.67 -8.05 28.19
C ASP A 4 30.15 -7.86 28.29
N PRO A 5 29.65 -6.88 29.07
CA PRO A 5 28.21 -6.63 29.17
C PRO A 5 27.64 -6.10 27.83
N LEU A 6 28.51 -5.76 26.87
CA LEU A 6 28.19 -5.20 25.55
C LEU A 6 27.69 -6.23 24.51
N ARG A 7 27.80 -7.53 24.76
CA ARG A 7 27.46 -8.57 23.74
C ARG A 7 26.01 -9.04 23.72
N ARG A 8 25.13 -8.56 24.61
CA ARG A 8 23.79 -9.17 24.82
C ARG A 8 22.51 -8.42 24.40
N PRO A 9 22.49 -7.13 23.97
CA PRO A 9 21.23 -6.51 23.54
C PRO A 9 20.86 -6.81 22.09
N LEU A 10 21.84 -7.12 21.24
CA LEU A 10 21.63 -7.23 19.80
C LEU A 10 20.57 -8.29 19.45
N PRO A 11 20.57 -9.50 20.05
CA PRO A 11 19.51 -10.48 19.78
C PRO A 11 18.13 -9.99 20.23
N ALA A 12 18.04 -9.28 21.36
CA ALA A 12 16.77 -8.76 21.88
C ALA A 12 16.21 -7.63 21.01
N ILE A 13 17.07 -6.73 20.52
CA ILE A 13 16.67 -5.66 19.59
C ILE A 13 16.20 -6.25 18.27
N LEU A 14 16.94 -7.22 17.72
CA LEU A 14 16.55 -7.91 16.48
C LEU A 14 15.22 -8.64 16.66
N LEU A 15 15.00 -9.31 17.79
CA LEU A 15 13.75 -9.98 18.10
C LEU A 15 12.57 -9.00 18.16
N LEU A 16 12.72 -7.86 18.85
CA LEU A 16 11.68 -6.83 18.93
C LEU A 16 11.35 -6.24 17.56
N LEU A 17 12.36 -5.93 16.74
CA LEU A 17 12.15 -5.45 15.38
C LEU A 17 11.43 -6.51 14.54
N THR A 18 11.83 -7.77 14.64
CA THR A 18 11.20 -8.89 13.92
C THR A 18 9.73 -9.02 14.31
N LEU A 19 9.42 -9.01 15.62
CA LEU A 19 8.04 -9.05 16.12
C LEU A 19 7.22 -7.85 15.63
N PHE A 20 7.82 -6.66 15.58
CA PHE A 20 7.16 -5.46 15.05
C PHE A 20 6.82 -5.59 13.57
N PHE A 21 7.77 -6.02 12.73
CA PHE A 21 7.53 -6.21 11.29
C PHE A 21 6.53 -7.33 11.02
N VAL A 22 6.64 -8.46 11.74
CA VAL A 22 5.72 -9.60 11.61
C VAL A 22 4.30 -9.22 12.02
N SER A 23 4.12 -8.53 13.16
CA SER A 23 2.80 -8.09 13.62
C SER A 23 2.17 -7.03 12.68
N SER A 24 2.99 -6.12 12.13
CA SER A 24 2.54 -5.15 11.12
C SER A 24 2.11 -5.84 9.83
N ALA A 25 2.89 -6.79 9.32
CA ALA A 25 2.53 -7.58 8.16
C ALA A 25 1.26 -8.41 8.39
N ALA A 26 1.14 -9.06 9.55
CA ALA A 26 -0.05 -9.82 9.92
C ALA A 26 -1.30 -8.92 9.97
N ARG A 27 -1.19 -7.70 10.52
CA ARG A 27 -2.28 -6.73 10.54
C ARG A 27 -2.70 -6.29 9.14
N ILE A 28 -1.75 -5.99 8.25
CA ILE A 28 -2.03 -5.60 6.86
C ILE A 28 -2.72 -6.75 6.12
N ALA A 29 -2.21 -7.98 6.27
CA ALA A 29 -2.82 -9.18 5.68
C ALA A 29 -4.26 -9.41 6.19
N TRP A 30 -4.49 -9.21 7.49
CA TRP A 30 -5.82 -9.29 8.09
C TRP A 30 -6.79 -8.24 7.49
N ILE A 31 -6.34 -7.00 7.34
CA ILE A 31 -7.14 -5.94 6.72
C ILE A 31 -7.49 -6.30 5.27
N ALA A 32 -6.52 -6.76 4.47
CA ALA A 32 -6.75 -7.20 3.10
C ALA A 32 -7.81 -8.31 3.05
N HIS A 33 -7.68 -9.32 3.90
CA HIS A 33 -8.63 -10.43 3.99
C HIS A 33 -10.04 -9.97 4.37
N GLN A 34 -10.17 -9.10 5.39
CA GLN A 34 -11.46 -8.55 5.80
C GLN A 34 -12.12 -7.74 4.68
N GLN A 35 -11.36 -6.89 3.97
CA GLN A 35 -11.88 -6.14 2.83
C GLN A 35 -12.31 -7.08 1.69
N ASN A 36 -11.56 -8.17 1.43
CA ASN A 36 -11.97 -9.15 0.42
C ASN A 36 -13.30 -9.83 0.79
N ARG A 37 -13.49 -10.20 2.06
CA ARG A 37 -14.74 -10.78 2.55
C ARG A 37 -15.91 -9.81 2.40
N LEU A 38 -15.73 -8.55 2.80
CA LEU A 38 -16.76 -7.50 2.65
C LEU A 38 -17.12 -7.27 1.18
N ALA A 39 -16.17 -7.41 0.24
CA ALA A 39 -16.46 -7.35 -1.18
C ALA A 39 -17.40 -8.48 -1.63
N HIS A 40 -17.19 -9.70 -1.15
CA HIS A 40 -18.05 -10.84 -1.45
C HIS A 40 -19.44 -10.69 -0.83
N ASP A 41 -19.51 -10.22 0.42
CA ASP A 41 -20.79 -9.94 1.08
C ASP A 41 -21.58 -8.87 0.31
N ALA A 42 -20.91 -7.86 -0.25
CA ALA A 42 -21.53 -6.86 -1.11
C ALA A 42 -22.03 -7.47 -2.44
N LEU A 43 -21.28 -8.39 -3.05
CA LEU A 43 -21.72 -9.11 -4.25
C LEU A 43 -22.96 -9.97 -3.99
N LEU A 44 -23.03 -10.65 -2.85
CA LEU A 44 -24.20 -11.45 -2.43
C LEU A 44 -25.45 -10.57 -2.24
N ARG A 45 -25.28 -9.30 -1.91
CA ARG A 45 -26.36 -8.30 -1.81
C ARG A 45 -26.62 -7.56 -3.12
N HIS A 46 -26.04 -8.00 -4.22
CA HIS A 46 -26.10 -7.36 -5.55
C HIS A 46 -25.59 -5.91 -5.57
N ASP A 47 -24.80 -5.49 -4.58
CA ASP A 47 -24.18 -4.17 -4.50
C ASP A 47 -22.78 -4.18 -5.14
N THR A 48 -22.78 -4.22 -6.48
CA THR A 48 -21.55 -4.28 -7.29
C THR A 48 -20.61 -3.10 -7.00
N ARG A 49 -21.14 -1.91 -6.75
CA ARG A 49 -20.32 -0.71 -6.53
C ARG A 49 -19.56 -0.82 -5.21
N ARG A 50 -20.23 -1.22 -4.12
CA ARG A 50 -19.53 -1.47 -2.84
C ARG A 50 -18.52 -2.60 -2.96
N ALA A 51 -18.83 -3.66 -3.71
CA ALA A 51 -17.87 -4.74 -3.94
C ALA A 51 -16.57 -4.23 -4.58
N ILE A 52 -16.67 -3.38 -5.61
CA ILE A 52 -15.50 -2.74 -6.25
C ILE A 52 -14.66 -1.95 -5.24
N ILE A 53 -15.30 -1.15 -4.37
CA ILE A 53 -14.62 -0.35 -3.34
C ILE A 53 -13.88 -1.25 -2.34
N HIS A 54 -14.50 -2.34 -1.90
CA HIS A 54 -13.88 -3.26 -0.96
C HIS A 54 -12.73 -4.06 -1.59
N PHE A 55 -12.86 -4.47 -2.85
CA PHE A 55 -11.74 -5.05 -3.58
C PHE A 55 -10.58 -4.06 -3.75
N GLU A 56 -10.86 -2.81 -4.12
CA GLU A 56 -9.87 -1.74 -4.20
C GLU A 56 -9.09 -1.59 -2.87
N ARG A 57 -9.81 -1.50 -1.74
CA ARG A 57 -9.21 -1.43 -0.40
C ARG A 57 -8.39 -2.66 -0.04
N SER A 58 -8.83 -3.85 -0.46
CA SER A 58 -8.04 -5.07 -0.30
C SER A 58 -6.72 -4.96 -1.08
N ILE A 59 -6.78 -4.51 -2.34
CA ILE A 59 -5.58 -4.35 -3.18
C ILE A 59 -4.64 -3.32 -2.55
N HIS A 60 -5.12 -2.22 -1.98
CA HIS A 60 -4.29 -1.26 -1.24
C HIS A 60 -3.48 -1.89 -0.11
N ALA A 61 -4.01 -2.91 0.54
CA ALA A 61 -3.36 -3.64 1.63
C ALA A 61 -2.48 -4.82 1.15
N TRP A 62 -1.95 -4.74 -0.08
CA TRP A 62 -1.08 -5.79 -0.63
C TRP A 62 0.28 -5.87 0.08
N LEU A 63 0.79 -7.10 0.20
CA LEU A 63 2.13 -7.40 0.70
C LEU A 63 2.93 -8.17 -0.35
N PRO A 64 4.24 -7.90 -0.53
CA PRO A 64 5.08 -8.52 -1.56
C PRO A 64 5.15 -10.03 -1.57
N PHE A 65 4.99 -10.65 -0.41
CA PHE A 65 5.16 -12.08 -0.24
C PHE A 65 3.82 -12.82 -0.18
N LEU A 66 2.69 -12.11 -0.31
CA LEU A 66 1.36 -12.70 -0.21
C LEU A 66 0.55 -12.43 -1.48
N SER A 67 -0.08 -13.50 -1.99
CA SER A 67 -1.09 -13.35 -3.04
C SER A 67 -2.31 -12.63 -2.50
N ASN A 68 -2.86 -11.69 -3.26
CA ASN A 68 -4.13 -11.05 -2.95
C ASN A 68 -5.19 -11.48 -3.97
N PRO A 69 -6.22 -12.26 -3.55
CA PRO A 69 -7.31 -12.69 -4.44
C PRO A 69 -8.03 -11.54 -5.14
N ALA A 70 -8.12 -10.36 -4.52
CA ALA A 70 -8.75 -9.19 -5.12
C ALA A 70 -8.12 -8.77 -6.45
N CYS A 71 -6.81 -9.03 -6.64
CA CYS A 71 -6.10 -8.75 -7.89
C CYS A 71 -6.56 -9.62 -9.07
N THR A 72 -7.23 -10.74 -8.82
CA THR A 72 -7.81 -11.60 -9.87
C THR A 72 -9.33 -11.51 -9.93
N GLU A 73 -9.98 -11.34 -8.78
CA GLU A 73 -11.44 -11.30 -8.65
C GLU A 73 -12.03 -9.98 -9.16
N LEU A 74 -11.40 -8.84 -8.86
CA LEU A 74 -11.89 -7.54 -9.33
C LEU A 74 -11.87 -7.44 -10.87
N PRO A 75 -10.77 -7.75 -11.59
CA PRO A 75 -10.78 -7.77 -13.05
C PRO A 75 -11.88 -8.66 -13.63
N ARG A 76 -12.07 -9.87 -13.08
CA ARG A 76 -13.14 -10.79 -13.51
C ARG A 76 -14.53 -10.20 -13.30
N LEU A 77 -14.77 -9.50 -12.19
CA LEU A 77 -16.01 -8.77 -11.97
C LEU A 77 -16.20 -7.67 -13.02
N LEU A 78 -15.18 -6.84 -13.25
CA LEU A 78 -15.22 -5.73 -14.20
C LEU A 78 -15.48 -6.19 -15.63
N HIS A 79 -14.82 -7.28 -16.08
CA HIS A 79 -15.08 -7.90 -17.37
C HIS A 79 -16.54 -8.37 -17.52
N ARG A 80 -17.13 -8.96 -16.47
CA ARG A 80 -18.54 -9.42 -16.49
C ARG A 80 -19.51 -8.25 -16.63
N ILE A 81 -19.30 -7.17 -15.89
CA ILE A 81 -20.22 -6.02 -15.91
C ILE A 81 -19.95 -5.07 -17.07
N GLU A 82 -18.88 -5.26 -17.83
CA GLU A 82 -18.47 -4.30 -18.87
C GLU A 82 -19.54 -4.10 -19.95
N ARG A 83 -20.25 -5.17 -20.34
CA ARG A 83 -21.29 -5.10 -21.37
C ARG A 83 -22.58 -4.47 -20.85
N GLU A 84 -22.95 -4.77 -19.61
CA GLU A 84 -24.22 -4.35 -19.02
C GLU A 84 -24.16 -2.95 -18.40
N ARG A 85 -23.01 -2.59 -17.80
CA ARG A 85 -22.79 -1.37 -17.03
C ARG A 85 -21.40 -0.78 -17.35
N PRO A 86 -21.18 -0.29 -18.59
CA PRO A 86 -19.86 0.14 -19.06
C PRO A 86 -19.26 1.29 -18.24
N GLU A 87 -20.08 2.21 -17.73
CA GLU A 87 -19.63 3.33 -16.90
C GLU A 87 -19.10 2.84 -15.53
N LEU A 88 -19.80 1.90 -14.89
CA LEU A 88 -19.36 1.31 -13.64
C LEU A 88 -18.09 0.46 -13.83
N ALA A 89 -17.99 -0.24 -14.95
CA ALA A 89 -16.78 -0.96 -15.33
C ALA A 89 -15.59 0.00 -15.51
N LEU A 90 -15.79 1.13 -16.21
CA LEU A 90 -14.77 2.17 -16.39
C LEU A 90 -14.31 2.75 -15.05
N GLU A 91 -15.23 3.08 -14.14
CA GLU A 91 -14.90 3.52 -12.78
C GLU A 91 -14.07 2.46 -12.05
N GLY A 92 -14.50 1.19 -12.10
CA GLY A 92 -13.80 0.10 -11.45
C GLY A 92 -12.40 -0.15 -12.00
N TRP A 93 -12.20 -0.05 -13.32
CA TRP A 93 -10.87 -0.15 -13.93
C TRP A 93 -9.96 1.01 -13.50
N ARG A 94 -10.50 2.23 -13.40
CA ARG A 94 -9.76 3.40 -12.86
C ARG A 94 -9.36 3.20 -11.40
N ARG A 95 -10.26 2.68 -10.56
CA ARG A 95 -9.97 2.33 -9.16
C ARG A 95 -8.91 1.24 -9.06
N LEU A 96 -9.01 0.17 -9.84
CA LEU A 96 -7.99 -0.88 -9.89
C LEU A 96 -6.61 -0.31 -10.26
N ARG A 97 -6.54 0.53 -11.30
CA ARG A 97 -5.31 1.24 -11.68
C ARG A 97 -4.77 2.08 -10.52
N GLY A 98 -5.63 2.86 -9.87
CA GLY A 98 -5.27 3.67 -8.70
C GLY A 98 -4.69 2.81 -7.57
N ALA A 99 -5.36 1.72 -7.22
CA ALA A 99 -4.93 0.79 -6.18
C ALA A 99 -3.57 0.16 -6.50
N ILE A 100 -3.36 -0.36 -7.72
CA ILE A 100 -2.06 -0.93 -8.14
C ILE A 100 -0.96 0.13 -8.12
N LYS A 101 -1.27 1.36 -8.54
CA LYS A 101 -0.30 2.46 -8.52
C LYS A 101 0.03 2.93 -7.11
N SER A 102 -0.89 2.83 -6.17
CA SER A 102 -0.66 3.25 -4.78
C SER A 102 0.10 2.21 -3.94
N THR A 103 0.01 0.92 -4.30
CA THR A 103 0.75 -0.19 -3.66
C THR A 103 2.22 -0.23 -4.07
N ARG A 104 2.79 0.93 -4.38
CA ARG A 104 4.19 1.13 -4.76
C ARG A 104 5.08 0.64 -3.62
N ASN A 105 5.66 -0.53 -3.83
CA ASN A 105 6.65 -1.09 -2.92
C ASN A 105 8.05 -0.60 -3.31
N ILE A 106 8.94 -0.52 -2.32
CA ILE A 106 10.39 -0.29 -2.46
C ILE A 106 11.00 -1.29 -3.46
N PHE A 107 10.39 -2.48 -3.60
CA PHE A 107 10.81 -3.56 -4.49
C PHE A 107 10.19 -3.56 -5.90
N GLY A 108 9.38 -2.55 -6.26
CA GLY A 108 8.79 -2.41 -7.60
C GLY A 108 7.26 -2.47 -7.65
N GLN A 109 6.69 -2.31 -8.85
CA GLN A 109 5.23 -2.33 -9.06
C GLN A 109 4.71 -3.78 -8.99
N PRO A 110 3.79 -4.10 -8.07
CA PRO A 110 3.34 -5.47 -7.81
C PRO A 110 2.79 -6.22 -9.03
N ASN A 111 2.22 -5.50 -10.00
CA ASN A 111 1.50 -6.16 -11.08
C ASN A 111 1.48 -5.32 -12.38
N ARG A 112 2.63 -5.26 -13.07
CA ARG A 112 2.78 -4.49 -14.32
C ARG A 112 1.84 -4.97 -15.43
N THR A 113 1.62 -6.28 -15.53
CA THR A 113 0.71 -6.89 -16.50
C THR A 113 -0.73 -6.46 -16.23
N LEU A 114 -1.17 -6.53 -14.98
CA LEU A 114 -2.51 -6.10 -14.58
C LEU A 114 -2.71 -4.58 -14.74
N LEU A 115 -1.68 -3.77 -14.48
CA LEU A 115 -1.72 -2.33 -14.73
C LEU A 115 -1.89 -2.03 -16.24
N ALA A 116 -1.15 -2.75 -17.09
CA ALA A 116 -1.28 -2.62 -18.54
C ALA A 116 -2.67 -3.07 -19.04
N GLU A 117 -3.22 -4.14 -18.47
CA GLU A 117 -4.59 -4.56 -18.72
C GLU A 117 -5.59 -3.46 -18.34
N ALA A 118 -5.52 -2.94 -17.12
CA ALA A 118 -6.39 -1.86 -16.66
C ALA A 118 -6.32 -0.63 -17.58
N ASN A 119 -5.10 -0.21 -17.99
CA ASN A 119 -4.94 0.90 -18.93
C ASN A 119 -5.62 0.66 -20.28
N ARG A 120 -5.51 -0.54 -20.85
CA ARG A 120 -6.18 -0.89 -22.12
C ARG A 120 -7.70 -0.82 -21.98
N HIS A 121 -8.25 -1.37 -20.90
CA HIS A 121 -9.70 -1.34 -20.66
C HIS A 121 -10.21 0.08 -20.43
N ILE A 122 -9.47 0.91 -19.69
CA ILE A 122 -9.80 2.33 -19.50
C ILE A 122 -9.84 3.06 -20.84
N ALA A 123 -8.80 2.90 -21.66
CA ALA A 123 -8.71 3.56 -22.96
C ALA A 123 -9.87 3.15 -23.89
N ARG A 124 -10.14 1.84 -23.97
CA ARG A 124 -11.26 1.30 -24.77
C ARG A 124 -12.62 1.78 -24.29
N LEU A 125 -12.88 1.73 -22.98
CA LEU A 125 -14.18 2.10 -22.43
C LEU A 125 -14.41 3.61 -22.48
N ALA A 126 -13.38 4.41 -22.20
CA ALA A 126 -13.43 5.86 -22.35
C ALA A 126 -13.74 6.24 -23.81
N ALA A 127 -13.04 5.65 -24.79
CA ALA A 127 -13.30 5.91 -26.20
C ALA A 127 -14.72 5.56 -26.68
N ARG A 128 -15.41 4.62 -26.00
CA ARG A 128 -16.80 4.26 -26.30
C ARG A 128 -17.83 5.16 -25.63
N THR A 129 -17.47 5.76 -24.50
CA THR A 129 -18.38 6.59 -23.68
C THR A 129 -18.25 8.07 -23.99
N ASP A 130 -17.10 8.50 -24.50
CA ASP A 130 -16.82 9.88 -24.88
C ASP A 130 -17.42 10.19 -26.26
N LYS A 131 -18.66 10.71 -26.27
CA LYS A 131 -19.40 11.10 -27.48
C LYS A 131 -19.02 12.49 -28.00
N GLU A 132 -18.23 13.24 -27.24
CA GLU A 132 -17.99 14.67 -27.46
C GLU A 132 -16.72 14.94 -28.30
N HIS A 133 -15.86 13.93 -28.42
CA HIS A 133 -14.61 14.04 -29.17
C HIS A 133 -14.82 13.91 -30.68
N ARG A 134 -14.27 14.86 -31.45
CA ARG A 134 -14.24 14.85 -32.93
C ARG A 134 -13.34 13.76 -33.53
N MET A 135 -12.70 12.95 -32.69
CA MET A 135 -11.79 11.88 -33.10
C MET A 135 -12.51 10.54 -33.15
N THR A 136 -12.04 9.63 -34.01
CA THR A 136 -12.56 8.27 -34.04
C THR A 136 -12.24 7.55 -32.71
N PRO A 137 -13.09 6.63 -32.22
CA PRO A 137 -12.83 5.88 -30.99
C PRO A 137 -11.46 5.17 -30.96
N GLN A 138 -10.97 4.72 -32.12
CA GLN A 138 -9.65 4.09 -32.26
C GLN A 138 -8.49 5.08 -32.05
N ALA A 139 -8.65 6.34 -32.46
CA ALA A 139 -7.65 7.38 -32.23
C ALA A 139 -7.59 7.77 -30.74
N ILE A 140 -8.76 7.91 -30.09
CA ILE A 140 -8.88 8.19 -28.66
C ILE A 140 -8.23 7.07 -27.82
N GLU A 141 -8.49 5.81 -28.17
CA GLU A 141 -7.91 4.66 -27.48
C GLU A 141 -6.36 4.67 -27.57
N ARG A 142 -5.80 4.95 -28.74
CA ARG A 142 -4.34 5.02 -28.94
C ARG A 142 -3.71 6.17 -28.15
N GLU A 143 -4.33 7.34 -28.17
CA GLU A 143 -3.85 8.52 -27.45
C GLU A 143 -3.89 8.31 -25.94
N LEU A 144 -5.03 7.86 -25.40
CA LEU A 144 -5.18 7.54 -23.98
C LEU A 144 -4.19 6.46 -23.53
N THR A 145 -3.99 5.42 -24.34
CA THR A 145 -3.01 4.38 -24.04
C THR A 145 -1.59 4.96 -23.96
N GLY A 146 -1.24 5.86 -24.89
CA GLY A 146 0.02 6.59 -24.89
C GLY A 146 0.20 7.48 -23.65
N LEU A 147 -0.82 8.25 -23.27
CA LEU A 147 -0.80 9.11 -22.08
C LEU A 147 -0.65 8.30 -20.79
N LEU A 148 -1.43 7.23 -20.63
CA LEU A 148 -1.38 6.36 -19.46
C LEU A 148 -0.05 5.60 -19.35
N ALA A 149 0.64 5.36 -20.48
CA ALA A 149 1.97 4.75 -20.51
C ALA A 149 3.10 5.75 -20.21
N ARG A 150 2.92 7.03 -20.59
CA ARG A 150 3.90 8.12 -20.43
C ARG A 150 3.86 8.82 -19.07
N GLU A 151 2.81 8.62 -18.28
CA GLU A 151 2.71 9.20 -16.94
C GLU A 151 4.00 8.95 -16.13
N PRO A 152 4.65 10.00 -15.58
CA PRO A 152 5.98 9.89 -14.99
C PRO A 152 6.03 8.80 -13.92
N ARG A 153 6.94 7.85 -14.14
CA ARG A 153 7.21 6.72 -13.26
C ARG A 153 8.05 7.09 -12.05
N ASP A 154 8.51 8.33 -11.97
CA ASP A 154 9.52 8.78 -11.02
C ASP A 154 8.90 9.11 -9.67
N VAL A 155 8.57 8.03 -8.95
CA VAL A 155 8.67 8.08 -7.51
C VAL A 155 10.14 8.34 -7.22
N ASN A 156 10.42 9.47 -6.57
CA ASN A 156 11.77 9.84 -6.22
C ASN A 156 12.29 8.87 -5.13
N ARG A 157 12.77 7.69 -5.56
CA ARG A 157 13.23 6.58 -4.70
C ARG A 157 14.25 7.07 -3.68
N PHE A 158 15.02 8.09 -4.05
CA PHE A 158 15.92 8.83 -3.18
C PHE A 158 15.24 9.23 -1.86
N TRP A 159 14.08 9.89 -1.90
CA TRP A 159 13.39 10.33 -0.69
C TRP A 159 12.86 9.17 0.15
N GLY A 160 12.45 8.07 -0.49
CA GLY A 160 12.07 6.85 0.23
C GLY A 160 13.25 6.21 0.97
N VAL A 161 14.42 6.18 0.34
CA VAL A 161 15.66 5.70 0.98
C VAL A 161 16.08 6.64 2.12
N VAL A 162 16.02 7.97 1.92
CA VAL A 162 16.31 8.96 2.96
C VAL A 162 15.39 8.77 4.18
N GLN A 163 14.08 8.61 3.99
CA GLN A 163 13.13 8.33 5.08
C GLN A 163 13.46 7.03 5.81
N PHE A 164 13.80 5.97 5.08
CA PHE A 164 14.19 4.69 5.68
C PHE A 164 15.48 4.80 6.51
N LEU A 165 16.49 5.50 6.01
CA LEU A 165 17.74 5.74 6.73
C LEU A 165 17.53 6.60 7.98
N LEU A 166 16.69 7.64 7.89
CA LEU A 166 16.32 8.46 9.05
C LEU A 166 15.59 7.64 10.11
N LEU A 167 14.69 6.74 9.69
CA LEU A 167 14.02 5.80 10.60
C LEU A 167 15.04 4.88 11.29
N LEU A 168 15.97 4.28 10.56
CA LEU A 168 17.02 3.43 11.12
C LEU A 168 17.93 4.20 12.09
N ALA A 169 18.35 5.40 11.73
CA ALA A 169 19.17 6.27 12.57
C ALA A 169 18.43 6.63 13.87
N TRP A 170 17.13 6.94 13.77
CA TRP A 170 16.29 7.26 14.92
C TRP A 170 16.11 6.06 15.87
N VAL A 171 15.80 4.87 15.33
CA VAL A 171 15.71 3.62 16.10
C VAL A 171 17.06 3.32 16.76
N GLY A 172 18.15 3.44 16.02
CA GLY A 172 19.51 3.23 16.53
C GLY A 172 19.85 4.20 17.67
N LEU A 173 19.48 5.48 17.54
CA LEU A 173 19.66 6.49 18.59
C LEU A 173 18.84 6.14 19.84
N GLY A 174 17.58 5.76 19.67
CA GLY A 174 16.72 5.30 20.77
C GLY A 174 17.32 4.11 21.52
N CYS A 175 17.76 3.08 20.80
CA CYS A 175 18.45 1.92 21.38
C CYS A 175 19.74 2.31 22.11
N ARG A 176 20.55 3.21 21.53
CA ARG A 176 21.80 3.68 22.14
C ARG A 176 21.54 4.49 23.41
N LEU A 177 20.52 5.33 23.44
CA LEU A 177 20.11 6.10 24.62
C LEU A 177 19.62 5.18 25.75
N ILE A 178 18.88 4.12 25.43
CA ILE A 178 18.48 3.08 26.41
C ILE A 178 19.71 2.36 26.96
N TRP A 179 20.71 2.09 26.12
CA TRP A 179 21.91 1.34 26.45
C TRP A 179 22.89 2.11 27.34
N LEU A 180 23.15 3.38 27.04
CA LEU A 180 24.17 4.18 27.73
C LEU A 180 23.72 4.74 29.10
N TRP A 181 22.43 4.67 29.43
CA TRP A 181 21.93 5.29 30.66
C TRP A 181 22.09 4.39 31.90
N PRO A 182 22.59 4.88 33.06
CA PRO A 182 22.83 4.06 34.25
C PRO A 182 21.57 3.36 34.80
N ARG A 183 21.75 2.14 35.35
CA ARG A 183 20.69 1.20 35.79
C ARG A 183 19.76 1.71 36.89
N GLN A 184 20.15 2.75 37.63
CA GLN A 184 19.40 3.24 38.78
C GLN A 184 18.16 4.11 38.43
N ALA A 185 17.93 4.42 37.15
CA ALA A 185 16.86 5.33 36.72
C ALA A 185 15.74 4.66 35.89
N LEU A 186 15.30 3.45 36.26
CA LEU A 186 14.33 2.66 35.47
C LEU A 186 13.02 3.41 35.15
N HIS A 187 12.51 4.22 36.08
CA HIS A 187 11.28 4.99 35.87
C HIS A 187 11.46 6.14 34.87
N ARG A 188 12.64 6.79 34.82
CA ARG A 188 12.95 7.79 33.79
C ARG A 188 13.11 7.14 32.42
N ARG A 189 13.64 5.91 32.35
CA ARG A 189 13.75 5.12 31.11
C ARG A 189 12.38 4.87 30.48
N MET A 190 11.39 4.45 31.27
CA MET A 190 10.05 4.19 30.74
C MET A 190 9.35 5.48 30.28
N ARG A 191 9.54 6.61 30.96
CA ARG A 191 8.96 7.91 30.55
C ARG A 191 9.54 8.46 29.26
N LEU A 192 10.87 8.40 29.07
CA LEU A 192 11.51 8.85 27.83
C LEU A 192 11.18 7.94 26.65
N LEU A 193 11.11 6.63 26.87
CA LEU A 193 10.69 5.68 25.85
C LEU A 193 9.23 5.91 25.45
N ALA A 194 8.34 6.12 26.43
CA ALA A 194 6.95 6.49 26.19
C ALA A 194 6.82 7.83 25.44
N ALA A 195 7.66 8.83 25.75
CA ALA A 195 7.68 10.10 25.04
C ALA A 195 8.21 9.97 23.60
N ALA A 196 9.23 9.16 23.37
CA ALA A 196 9.77 8.88 22.03
C ALA A 196 8.75 8.12 21.17
N VAL A 197 8.10 7.10 21.75
CA VAL A 197 7.01 6.36 21.10
C VAL A 197 5.81 7.28 20.86
N GLY A 198 5.45 8.15 21.81
CA GLY A 198 4.38 9.13 21.67
C GLY A 198 4.63 10.16 20.57
N CYS A 199 5.85 10.71 20.48
CA CYS A 199 6.25 11.60 19.38
C CYS A 199 6.20 10.87 18.03
N TRP A 200 6.56 9.59 17.99
CA TRP A 200 6.53 8.79 16.77
C TRP A 200 5.09 8.48 16.32
N ILE A 201 4.20 8.13 17.25
CA ILE A 201 2.76 7.97 16.97
C ILE A 201 2.17 9.30 16.49
N GLY A 202 2.53 10.41 17.12
CA GLY A 202 2.09 11.76 16.71
C GLY A 202 2.59 12.14 15.30
N TRP A 203 3.85 11.85 14.99
CA TRP A 203 4.45 12.12 13.67
C TRP A 203 3.85 11.24 12.56
N LEU A 204 3.64 9.96 12.82
CA LEU A 204 2.93 9.08 11.88
C LEU A 204 1.48 9.49 11.69
N GLY A 205 0.80 9.93 12.76
CA GLY A 205 -0.54 10.51 12.68
C GLY A 205 -0.58 11.77 11.81
N ALA A 206 0.40 12.67 11.98
CA ALA A 206 0.52 13.88 11.17
C ALA A 206 0.81 13.57 9.69
N LEU A 207 1.67 12.59 9.40
CA LEU A 207 1.92 12.13 8.03
C LEU A 207 0.70 11.46 7.39
N TYR A 208 -0.08 10.70 8.15
CA TYR A 208 -1.32 10.08 7.68
C TYR A 208 -2.41 11.11 7.40
N LEU A 209 -2.43 12.24 8.14
CA LEU A 209 -3.38 13.33 7.93
C LEU A 209 -2.97 14.30 6.82
N ALA A 210 -1.68 14.35 6.46
CA ALA A 210 -1.13 15.28 5.47
C ALA A 210 -1.06 14.70 4.04
N GLY A 211 -1.32 13.41 3.86
CA GLY A 211 -1.37 12.72 2.56
C GLY A 211 -2.76 12.27 2.20
#